data_AF-A0A4P9VKE0-F1
#
_entry.id   AF-A0A4P9VKE0-F1
#
_cell.length_a   1.000
_cell.length_b   1.000
_cell.length_c   1.000
_cell.angle_alpha   90.00
_cell.angle_beta   90.00
_cell.angle_gamma   90.00
#
_symmetry.space_group_name_H-M   'P 1'
#
loop_
_entity.id
_entity.type
_entity.pdbx_description
1 polymer ?
#
loop_
_entity_poly.entity_id
_entity_poly.type
_entity_poly.pdbx_seq_one_letter_code
_entity_poly.pdbx_strand_id
1 'polypeptide(L)'
;MTYTIPDEPTPSTLAKLAVRPMWPLFALMFVNTGVSWLWFIANSFFQGSPYLKKEVAWIALGLAGSCLGVFAIATALSQGFIDESMIPYLLIILTVWKLGISYKIFVLQNNSFELFEYFQESVSNGAIPFIAMVIIFQQISLYQLLPSYIYLVLR
;
A
#
# COMPACT_ATOMS: atom_id res chain seq x y z
N MET A 1 -28.80 9.94 24.10
CA MET A 1 -27.44 9.90 23.54
C MET A 1 -26.91 8.52 23.83
N THR A 2 -26.74 7.69 22.80
CA THR A 2 -26.12 6.37 22.94
C THR A 2 -24.62 6.60 23.09
N TYR A 3 -24.02 6.03 24.13
CA TYR A 3 -22.57 6.06 24.31
C TYR A 3 -21.91 5.25 23.19
N THR A 4 -21.13 5.91 22.33
CA THR A 4 -20.29 5.29 21.30
C THR A 4 -18.86 5.27 21.77
N ILE A 5 -18.21 4.11 21.66
CA ILE A 5 -16.78 4.00 21.99
C ILE A 5 -15.99 4.73 20.88
N PRO A 6 -15.00 5.57 21.19
CA PRO A 6 -14.28 6.35 20.18
C PRO A 6 -13.61 5.52 19.07
N ASP A 7 -13.31 4.25 19.35
CA ASP A 7 -12.67 3.31 18.44
C ASP A 7 -13.68 2.35 17.76
N GLU A 8 -14.99 2.54 17.98
CA GLU A 8 -16.02 1.74 17.37
C GLU A 8 -16.11 2.02 15.86
N PRO A 9 -16.00 0.99 15.01
CA PRO A 9 -16.12 1.18 13.57
C PRO A 9 -17.53 1.63 13.20
N THR A 10 -17.63 2.63 12.33
CA THR A 10 -18.93 3.14 11.88
C THR A 10 -19.64 2.11 10.99
N PRO A 11 -20.90 1.74 11.27
CA PRO A 11 -21.65 0.78 10.47
C PRO A 11 -21.86 1.34 9.06
N SER A 12 -21.37 0.62 8.04
CA SER A 12 -21.48 0.99 6.63
C SER A 12 -21.82 -0.25 5.79
N THR A 13 -22.64 -0.08 4.75
CA THR A 13 -22.95 -1.16 3.80
C THR A 13 -21.68 -1.69 3.11
N LEU A 14 -20.68 -0.83 2.93
CA LEU A 14 -19.40 -1.17 2.31
C LEU A 14 -18.46 -1.93 3.24
N ALA A 15 -18.77 -2.02 4.53
CA ALA A 15 -17.94 -2.72 5.48
C ALA A 15 -17.81 -4.22 5.19
N LYS A 16 -18.78 -4.80 4.48
CA LYS A 16 -18.70 -6.18 3.94
C LYS A 16 -17.58 -6.37 2.91
N LEU A 17 -17.00 -5.30 2.37
CA LEU A 17 -15.87 -5.35 1.44
C LEU A 17 -14.52 -5.19 2.15
N ALA A 18 -14.52 -4.92 3.45
CA ALA A 18 -13.30 -4.88 4.24
C ALA A 18 -12.65 -6.26 4.26
N VAL A 19 -11.33 -6.28 4.07
CA VAL A 19 -10.51 -7.50 4.04
C VAL A 19 -9.40 -7.38 5.07
N ARG A 20 -8.86 -8.52 5.52
CA ARG A 20 -7.71 -8.53 6.42
C ARG A 20 -6.54 -7.75 5.82
N PRO A 21 -5.87 -6.84 6.56
CA PRO A 21 -4.79 -5.98 6.05
C PRO A 21 -3.58 -6.72 5.48
N MET A 22 -3.46 -8.02 5.78
CA MET A 22 -2.49 -8.92 5.18
C MET A 22 -2.60 -9.00 3.64
N TRP A 23 -3.81 -8.90 3.08
CA TRP A 23 -4.02 -8.98 1.63
C TRP A 23 -3.47 -7.76 0.89
N PRO A 24 -3.76 -6.51 1.29
CA PRO A 24 -3.05 -5.34 0.80
C PRO A 24 -1.53 -5.44 0.96
N LEU A 25 -1.03 -6.01 2.07
CA LEU A 25 0.41 -6.23 2.27
C LEU A 25 0.98 -7.23 1.25
N PHE A 26 0.28 -8.31 0.93
CA PHE A 26 0.72 -9.21 -0.14
C PHE A 26 0.68 -8.56 -1.51
N ALA A 27 -0.29 -7.68 -1.78
CA ALA A 27 -0.31 -6.91 -3.03
C ALA A 27 0.96 -6.05 -3.20
N LEU A 28 1.57 -5.57 -2.11
CA LEU A 28 2.86 -4.85 -2.18
C LEU A 28 3.97 -5.76 -2.75
N MET A 29 4.01 -7.01 -2.29
CA MET A 29 5.08 -7.95 -2.58
C MET A 29 4.94 -8.59 -3.97
N PHE A 30 3.71 -8.91 -4.36
CA PHE A 30 3.43 -9.74 -5.55
C PHE A 30 2.81 -8.98 -6.72
N VAL A 31 2.28 -7.78 -6.48
CA VAL A 31 1.59 -7.00 -7.52
C VAL A 31 2.36 -5.71 -7.78
N ASN A 32 2.21 -4.73 -6.90
CA ASN A 32 2.75 -3.40 -7.07
C ASN A 32 2.53 -2.55 -5.80
N THR A 33 3.46 -1.64 -5.51
CA THR A 33 3.33 -0.72 -4.36
C THR A 33 2.14 0.22 -4.50
N GLY A 34 1.90 0.78 -5.69
CA GLY A 34 0.77 1.69 -5.93
C GLY A 34 -0.58 1.02 -5.69
N VAL A 35 -0.76 -0.20 -6.19
CA VAL A 35 -1.99 -1.00 -6.01
C VAL A 35 -2.20 -1.32 -4.54
N SER A 36 -1.15 -1.75 -3.85
CA SER A 36 -1.17 -2.03 -2.42
C SER A 36 -1.63 -0.82 -1.61
N TRP A 37 -1.04 0.36 -1.85
CA TRP A 37 -1.38 1.59 -1.13
C TRP A 37 -2.81 2.06 -1.41
N LEU A 38 -3.27 1.98 -2.65
CA LEU A 38 -4.67 2.27 -2.98
C LEU A 38 -5.62 1.30 -2.27
N TRP A 39 -5.25 0.01 -2.21
CA TRP A 39 -6.04 -0.98 -1.50
C TRP A 39 -6.03 -0.73 0.01
N PHE A 40 -4.90 -0.35 0.62
CA PHE A 40 -4.86 0.07 2.02
C PHE A 40 -5.85 1.23 2.27
N ILE A 41 -5.86 2.27 1.44
CA ILE A 41 -6.81 3.40 1.58
C ILE A 41 -8.25 2.91 1.47
N ALA A 42 -8.57 2.12 0.44
CA ALA A 42 -9.91 1.59 0.25
C ALA A 42 -10.34 0.71 1.43
N ASN A 43 -9.46 -0.15 1.93
CA ASN A 43 -9.71 -1.03 3.06
C ASN A 43 -9.96 -0.23 4.36
N SER A 44 -9.17 0.81 4.59
CA SER A 44 -9.34 1.74 5.70
C SER A 44 -10.71 2.44 5.65
N PHE A 45 -11.18 2.78 4.46
CA PHE A 45 -12.49 3.39 4.26
C PHE A 45 -13.62 2.38 4.51
N PHE A 46 -13.48 1.14 4.02
CA PHE A 46 -14.48 0.09 4.22
C PHE A 46 -14.63 -0.29 5.69
N GLN A 47 -13.53 -0.43 6.43
CA GLN A 47 -13.58 -0.77 7.86
C GLN A 47 -13.98 0.41 8.77
N GLY A 48 -14.02 1.65 8.25
CA GLY A 48 -14.27 2.84 9.05
C GLY A 48 -13.13 3.16 10.03
N SER A 49 -11.87 2.99 9.61
CA SER A 49 -10.69 3.18 10.46
C SER A 49 -10.64 4.58 11.08
N PRO A 50 -10.43 4.72 12.41
CA PRO A 50 -10.18 6.03 13.02
C PRO A 50 -8.84 6.64 12.57
N TYR A 51 -7.95 5.81 12.00
CA TYR A 51 -6.62 6.22 11.57
C TYR A 51 -6.52 6.59 10.08
N LEU A 52 -7.63 6.61 9.32
CA LEU A 52 -7.63 6.86 7.87
C LEU A 52 -6.74 8.06 7.46
N LYS A 53 -6.83 9.18 8.18
CA LYS A 53 -6.00 10.37 7.88
C LYS A 53 -4.51 10.12 8.09
N LYS A 54 -4.15 9.38 9.14
CA LYS A 54 -2.75 9.02 9.42
C LYS A 54 -2.24 8.03 8.37
N GLU A 55 -3.06 7.06 7.97
CA GLU A 55 -2.71 6.08 6.94
C GLU A 55 -2.47 6.76 5.58
N VAL A 56 -3.36 7.67 5.17
CA VAL A 56 -3.17 8.48 3.95
C VAL A 56 -1.91 9.34 4.04
N ALA A 57 -1.62 9.93 5.21
CA ALA A 57 -0.40 10.70 5.41
C ALA A 57 0.88 9.84 5.27
N TRP A 58 0.87 8.61 5.80
CA TRP A 58 1.97 7.65 5.62
C TRP A 58 2.15 7.25 4.16
N ILE A 59 1.06 7.04 3.42
CA ILE A 59 1.11 6.74 1.98
C ILE A 59 1.67 7.93 1.19
N ALA A 60 1.22 9.15 1.50
CA ALA A 60 1.73 10.36 0.88
C ALA A 60 3.25 10.53 1.15
N LEU A 61 3.70 10.24 2.38
CA LEU A 61 5.11 10.23 2.75
C LEU A 61 5.88 9.13 1.98
N GLY A 62 5.30 7.94 1.85
CA GLY A 62 5.87 6.83 1.09
C GLY A 62 6.08 7.19 -0.39
N LEU A 63 5.06 7.79 -1.02
CA LEU A 63 5.11 8.29 -2.39
C LEU A 63 6.17 9.38 -2.54
N ALA A 64 6.16 10.39 -1.67
CA ALA A 64 7.12 11.48 -1.70
C ALA A 64 8.56 10.97 -1.55
N GLY A 65 8.82 10.08 -0.58
CA GLY A 65 10.14 9.48 -0.38
C GLY A 65 10.58 8.63 -1.58
N SER A 66 9.66 7.90 -2.21
CA SER A 66 9.97 7.11 -3.41
C SER A 66 10.29 7.99 -4.62
N CYS A 67 9.52 9.06 -4.85
CA CYS A 67 9.77 10.03 -5.91
C CYS A 67 11.12 10.74 -5.71
N LEU A 68 11.40 11.22 -4.50
CA LEU A 68 12.65 11.88 -4.17
C LEU A 68 13.84 10.92 -4.30
N GLY A 69 13.68 9.68 -3.88
CA GLY A 69 14.69 8.64 -4.03
C GLY A 69 15.04 8.34 -5.48
N VAL A 70 14.04 8.14 -6.35
CA VAL A 70 14.27 7.93 -7.79
C VAL A 70 14.91 9.17 -8.43
N PHE A 71 14.46 10.38 -8.07
CA PHE A 71 15.05 11.62 -8.57
C PHE A 71 16.51 11.79 -8.14
N ALA A 72 16.84 11.47 -6.89
CA ALA A 72 18.21 11.51 -6.37
C ALA A 72 19.12 10.52 -7.12
N ILE A 73 18.64 9.30 -7.39
CA ILE A 73 19.40 8.31 -8.17
C ILE A 73 19.63 8.81 -9.61
N ALA A 74 18.58 9.32 -10.26
CA ALA A 74 18.67 9.79 -11.65
C ALA A 74 19.63 10.99 -11.79
N THR A 75 19.58 11.94 -10.85
CA THR A 75 20.48 13.10 -10.85
C THR A 75 21.92 12.72 -10.56
N ALA A 76 22.16 11.85 -9.56
CA ALA A 76 23.49 11.34 -9.26
C ALA A 76 24.11 10.58 -10.44
N LEU A 77 23.31 9.79 -11.17
CA LEU A 77 23.76 9.08 -12.37
C LEU A 77 24.12 10.06 -13.48
N SER A 78 23.29 11.07 -13.73
CA SER A 78 23.54 12.08 -14.78
C SER A 78 24.80 12.92 -14.53
N GLN A 79 25.19 13.07 -13.27
CA GLN A 79 26.37 13.82 -12.86
C GLN A 79 27.63 12.93 -12.74
N GLY A 80 27.49 11.62 -12.95
CA GLY A 80 28.59 10.66 -12.84
C GLY A 80 29.05 10.37 -11.41
N PHE A 81 28.25 10.72 -10.39
CA PHE A 81 28.56 10.42 -8.99
C PHE A 81 28.39 8.94 -8.64
N ILE A 82 27.55 8.24 -9.40
CA ILE A 82 27.29 6.81 -9.23
C ILE A 82 27.43 6.10 -10.58
N ASP A 83 27.93 4.87 -10.52
CA ASP A 83 28.03 3.98 -11.67
C ASP A 83 26.71 3.19 -11.84
N GLU A 84 26.43 2.73 -13.06
CA GLU A 84 25.22 1.95 -13.37
C GLU A 84 25.15 0.65 -12.57
N SER A 85 26.32 0.09 -12.23
CA SER A 85 26.47 -1.08 -11.37
C SER A 85 25.90 -0.89 -9.96
N MET A 86 25.80 0.36 -9.48
CA MET A 86 25.27 0.68 -8.14
C MET A 86 23.74 0.78 -8.10
N ILE A 87 23.08 0.91 -9.25
CA ILE A 87 21.63 1.12 -9.34
C ILE A 87 20.83 0.01 -8.62
N PRO A 88 21.11 -1.31 -8.80
CA PRO A 88 20.35 -2.36 -8.12
C PRO A 88 20.40 -2.25 -6.59
N TYR A 89 21.54 -1.83 -6.03
CA TYR A 89 21.70 -1.66 -4.58
C TYR A 89 20.92 -0.46 -4.04
N LEU A 90 20.88 0.65 -4.79
CA LEU A 90 20.08 1.81 -4.43
C LEU A 90 18.58 1.51 -4.51
N LEU A 91 18.16 0.68 -5.46
CA LEU A 91 16.78 0.21 -5.54
C LEU A 91 16.37 -0.62 -4.32
N ILE A 92 17.29 -1.43 -3.74
CA ILE A 92 16.99 -2.17 -2.48
C ILE A 92 16.63 -1.20 -1.35
N ILE A 93 17.33 -0.06 -1.25
CA ILE A 93 17.02 0.97 -0.23
C ILE A 93 15.59 1.50 -0.43
N LEU A 94 15.19 1.75 -1.68
CA LEU A 94 13.82 2.16 -1.99
C LEU A 94 12.79 1.06 -1.71
N THR A 95 13.12 -0.21 -1.95
CA THR A 95 12.27 -1.34 -1.58
C THR A 95 12.07 -1.40 -0.06
N VAL A 96 13.14 -1.25 0.73
CA VAL A 96 13.07 -1.22 2.20
C VAL A 96 12.23 -0.04 2.68
N TRP A 97 12.37 1.14 2.05
CA TRP A 97 11.54 2.30 2.35
C TRP A 97 10.04 2.01 2.14
N LYS A 98 9.67 1.50 0.97
CA LYS A 98 8.28 1.15 0.64
C LYS A 98 7.74 0.09 1.60
N LEU A 99 8.54 -0.94 1.88
CA LEU A 99 8.19 -1.99 2.83
C LEU A 99 7.97 -1.43 4.25
N GLY A 100 8.85 -0.53 4.71
CA GLY A 100 8.72 0.11 6.03
C GLY A 100 7.43 0.92 6.16
N ILE A 101 7.09 1.71 5.14
CA ILE A 101 5.83 2.48 5.11
C ILE A 101 4.62 1.55 5.10
N SER A 102 4.59 0.56 4.21
CA SER A 102 3.49 -0.41 4.11
C SER A 102 3.33 -1.22 5.39
N TYR A 103 4.42 -1.62 6.03
CA TYR A 103 4.37 -2.35 7.30
C TYR A 103 3.81 -1.46 8.42
N LYS A 104 4.17 -0.16 8.44
CA LYS A 104 3.60 0.77 9.41
C LYS A 104 2.10 0.92 9.26
N ILE A 105 1.61 1.02 8.01
CA ILE A 105 0.17 1.08 7.70
C ILE A 105 -0.51 -0.24 8.07
N PHE A 106 0.10 -1.38 7.73
CA PHE A 106 -0.39 -2.70 8.10
C PHE A 106 -0.62 -2.84 9.61
N VAL A 107 0.33 -2.41 10.44
CA VAL A 107 0.18 -2.46 11.91
C VAL A 107 -0.97 -1.57 12.38
N LEU A 108 -1.09 -0.35 11.83
CA LEU A 108 -2.20 0.56 12.18
C LEU A 108 -3.57 -0.05 11.82
N GLN A 109 -3.68 -0.62 10.62
CA GLN A 109 -4.92 -1.26 10.20
C GLN A 109 -5.20 -2.53 10.99
N ASN A 110 -4.20 -3.37 11.28
CA ASN A 110 -4.41 -4.63 11.98
C ASN A 110 -5.03 -4.41 13.36
N ASN A 111 -4.53 -3.42 14.11
CA ASN A 111 -5.09 -3.06 15.43
C ASN A 111 -6.56 -2.63 15.34
N SER A 112 -6.92 -1.90 14.28
CA SER A 112 -8.31 -1.45 14.07
C SER A 112 -9.19 -2.57 13.52
N PHE A 113 -8.59 -3.48 12.75
CA PHE A 113 -9.28 -4.59 12.11
C PHE A 113 -9.68 -5.66 13.13
N GLU A 114 -8.88 -5.88 14.17
CA GLU A 114 -9.24 -6.79 15.26
C GLU A 114 -10.53 -6.35 15.98
N LEU A 115 -10.67 -5.04 16.22
CA LEU A 115 -11.91 -4.47 16.75
C LEU A 115 -13.05 -4.59 15.74
N PHE A 116 -12.78 -4.33 14.46
CA PHE A 116 -13.76 -4.50 13.38
C PHE A 116 -14.31 -5.92 13.29
N GLU A 117 -13.45 -6.94 13.36
CA GLU A 117 -13.83 -8.35 13.32
C GLU A 117 -14.61 -8.78 14.58
N TYR A 118 -14.42 -8.10 15.71
CA TYR A 118 -15.24 -8.31 16.90
C TYR A 118 -16.68 -7.78 16.72
N PHE A 119 -16.85 -6.62 16.08
CA PHE A 119 -18.18 -6.00 15.88
C PHE A 119 -18.93 -6.50 14.64
N GLN A 120 -18.24 -7.10 13.68
CA GLN A 120 -18.83 -7.66 12.46
C GLN A 120 -18.90 -9.17 12.49
N GLU A 121 -20.05 -9.72 12.08
CA GLU A 121 -20.24 -11.17 12.01
C GLU A 121 -19.45 -11.85 10.89
N SER A 122 -19.03 -11.11 9.85
CA SER A 122 -18.28 -11.70 8.72
C SER A 122 -17.35 -10.71 8.02
N VAL A 123 -16.18 -11.23 7.62
CA VAL A 123 -15.14 -10.52 6.88
C VAL A 123 -15.02 -11.08 5.46
N SER A 124 -14.78 -10.22 4.47
CA SER A 124 -14.59 -10.67 3.09
C SER A 124 -13.25 -11.37 2.89
N ASN A 125 -13.25 -12.40 2.04
CA ASN A 125 -12.03 -13.09 1.66
C ASN A 125 -11.24 -12.26 0.63
N GLY A 126 -10.15 -11.64 1.07
CA GLY A 126 -9.24 -10.86 0.21
C GLY A 126 -8.42 -11.69 -0.78
N ALA A 127 -8.46 -13.03 -0.71
CA ALA A 127 -7.77 -13.89 -1.66
C ALA A 127 -8.24 -13.71 -3.11
N ILE A 128 -9.55 -13.57 -3.32
CA ILE A 128 -10.15 -13.45 -4.66
C ILE A 128 -9.64 -12.18 -5.37
N PRO A 129 -9.79 -10.97 -4.80
CA PRO A 129 -9.25 -9.76 -5.43
C PRO A 129 -7.73 -9.82 -5.56
N PHE A 130 -7.02 -10.42 -4.61
CA PHE A 130 -5.56 -10.57 -4.70
C PHE A 130 -5.13 -11.41 -5.90
N ILE A 131 -5.72 -12.60 -6.07
CA ILE A 131 -5.41 -13.50 -7.20
C ILE A 131 -5.76 -12.81 -8.53
N ALA A 132 -6.90 -12.13 -8.60
CA ALA A 132 -7.29 -11.38 -9.78
C ALA A 132 -6.26 -10.29 -10.12
N MET A 133 -5.80 -9.52 -9.13
CA MET A 133 -4.75 -8.52 -9.31
C MET A 133 -3.43 -9.13 -9.79
N VAL A 134 -2.99 -10.25 -9.22
CA VAL A 134 -1.76 -10.93 -9.65
C VAL A 134 -1.85 -11.34 -11.11
N ILE A 135 -2.95 -11.97 -11.54
CA ILE A 135 -3.13 -12.40 -12.93
C ILE A 135 -3.14 -11.19 -13.87
N ILE A 136 -3.89 -10.15 -13.54
CA ILE A 136 -4.01 -8.94 -14.36
C ILE A 136 -2.66 -8.23 -14.48
N PHE A 137 -1.95 -8.00 -13.37
CA PHE A 137 -0.68 -7.28 -13.39
C PHE A 137 0.47 -8.09 -14.00
N GLN A 138 0.47 -9.42 -13.88
CA GLN A 138 1.41 -10.26 -14.62
C GLN A 138 1.22 -10.13 -16.14
N GLN A 139 -0.03 -10.02 -16.61
CA GLN A 139 -0.32 -9.80 -18.03
C GLN A 139 0.05 -8.39 -18.49
N ILE A 140 -0.21 -7.36 -17.66
CA ILE A 140 0.13 -5.96 -17.98
C ILE A 140 1.64 -5.70 -17.93
N SER A 141 2.38 -6.39 -17.05
CA SER A 141 3.85 -6.26 -16.95
C SER A 141 4.60 -6.67 -18.24
N LEU A 142 3.92 -7.28 -19.21
CA LEU A 142 4.48 -7.59 -20.52
C LEU A 142 4.34 -6.44 -21.54
N TYR A 143 3.54 -5.39 -21.26
CA TYR A 143 3.31 -4.28 -22.19
C TYR A 143 3.24 -2.89 -21.52
N GLN A 144 4.33 -2.14 -21.71
CA GLN A 144 4.44 -0.69 -21.91
C GLN A 144 3.13 0.14 -21.84
N LEU A 145 2.89 0.88 -20.72
CA LEU A 145 1.93 2.01 -20.72
C LEU A 145 2.33 3.17 -19.78
N LEU A 146 3.20 2.95 -18.80
CA LEU A 146 3.68 4.02 -17.91
C LEU A 146 5.07 4.49 -18.32
N PRO A 147 5.36 5.80 -18.27
CA PRO A 147 6.72 6.30 -18.41
C PRO A 147 7.67 5.58 -17.46
N SER A 148 8.89 5.28 -17.92
CA SER A 148 9.88 4.46 -17.20
C SER A 148 10.14 4.92 -15.76
N TYR A 149 10.08 6.23 -15.51
CA TYR A 149 10.23 6.83 -14.20
C TYR A 149 9.04 6.57 -13.26
N ILE A 150 7.80 6.62 -13.75
CA ILE A 150 6.59 6.32 -12.94
C ILE A 150 6.56 4.84 -12.57
N TYR A 151 6.96 3.98 -13.51
CA TYR A 151 7.07 2.55 -13.26
C TYR A 151 8.05 2.26 -12.12
N LEU A 152 9.23 2.89 -12.07
CA LEU A 152 10.19 2.68 -10.96
C LEU A 152 9.68 3.16 -9.60
N VAL A 153 8.92 4.25 -9.57
CA VAL A 153 8.32 4.77 -8.33
C VAL A 153 7.24 3.84 -7.80
N LEU A 154 6.38 3.31 -8.68
CA LEU A 154 5.23 2.49 -8.27
C LEU A 154 5.54 0.99 -8.18
N ARG A 155 6.56 0.49 -8.90
CA ARG A 155 7.05 -0.89 -8.81
C ARG A 155 7.51 -1.20 -7.39
#